data_AF-A0A6G7ZPB7-F1
#
_entry.id   AF-A0A6G7ZPB7-F1
#
_cell.length_a   1.000
_cell.length_b   1.000
_cell.length_c   1.000
_cell.angle_alpha   90.00
_cell.angle_beta   90.00
_cell.angle_gamma   90.00
#
_symmetry.space_group_name_H-M   'P 1'
#
loop_
_entity.id
_entity.type
_entity.pdbx_description
1 polymer ?
#
loop_
_entity_poly.entity_id
_entity_poly.type
_entity_poly.pdbx_seq_one_letter_code
_entity_poly.pdbx_strand_id
1 'polypeptide(L)'
;MVNWTAVGALTAVALVHPKPAIAKVVAVQLDEHKPWLDGKVVGPAGAYEILRGTVRYELDPNSAEAAQVTDIRLAPVNARGNVEYSGPFLLLRPIDSARSNGATLIEIPNRGMDQTNGALFESKDFELVTPNAKDLGRAGIFERGTTFAWVGWQGRLKANEFGLAVPIGRGTGMARADYNWFRKAMPAEGVSLRDVGFYCAADTRQTGSRLVRKTSFDDPGTALPPGLTRKRAETCLPAAQRR
;
A
#
# COMPACT_ATOMS: atom_id res chain seq x y z
N MET A 1 -66.52 -34.66 -6.33
CA MET A 1 -65.79 -33.37 -6.40
C MET A 1 -64.95 -33.26 -5.15
N VAL A 2 -63.63 -33.40 -5.25
CA VAL A 2 -62.70 -33.34 -4.12
C VAL A 2 -61.91 -32.04 -4.24
N ASN A 3 -62.12 -31.12 -3.31
CA ASN A 3 -61.37 -29.86 -3.23
C ASN A 3 -60.12 -30.08 -2.38
N TRP A 4 -58.95 -29.91 -3.00
CA TRP A 4 -57.66 -29.80 -2.32
C TRP A 4 -57.28 -28.32 -2.27
N THR A 5 -57.36 -27.70 -1.09
CA THR A 5 -56.76 -26.38 -0.85
C THR A 5 -55.35 -26.59 -0.31
N ALA A 6 -54.34 -26.43 -1.18
CA ALA A 6 -52.95 -26.35 -0.77
C ALA A 6 -52.66 -24.93 -0.26
N VAL A 7 -52.33 -24.80 1.03
CA VAL A 7 -51.78 -23.57 1.61
C VAL A 7 -50.28 -23.58 1.36
N GLY A 8 -49.81 -22.79 0.41
CA GLY A 8 -48.39 -22.59 0.15
C GLY A 8 -47.79 -21.62 1.18
N ALA A 9 -46.85 -22.10 1.99
CA ALA A 9 -46.04 -21.26 2.86
C ALA A 9 -45.00 -20.50 2.01
N LEU A 10 -45.12 -19.16 1.96
CA LEU A 10 -44.10 -18.29 1.36
C LEU A 10 -42.91 -18.18 2.32
N THR A 11 -41.83 -18.90 2.02
CA THR A 11 -40.52 -18.68 2.64
C THR A 11 -39.93 -17.39 2.09
N ALA A 12 -39.91 -16.34 2.90
CA ALA A 12 -39.22 -15.10 2.56
C ALA A 12 -37.69 -15.37 2.56
N VAL A 13 -37.11 -15.53 1.38
CA VAL A 13 -35.66 -15.54 1.20
C VAL A 13 -35.18 -14.10 1.38
N ALA A 14 -34.62 -13.78 2.54
CA ALA A 14 -33.94 -12.52 2.75
C ALA A 14 -32.71 -12.47 1.83
N LEU A 15 -32.76 -11.66 0.77
CA LEU A 15 -31.59 -11.34 -0.03
C LEU A 15 -30.59 -10.58 0.85
N VAL A 16 -29.64 -11.30 1.43
CA VAL A 16 -28.42 -10.71 2.00
C VAL A 16 -27.63 -10.14 0.84
N HIS A 17 -27.78 -8.84 0.59
CA HIS A 17 -26.93 -8.15 -0.36
C HIS A 17 -25.53 -8.06 0.28
N PRO A 18 -24.48 -8.62 -0.33
CA PRO A 18 -23.13 -8.38 0.15
C PRO A 18 -22.89 -6.87 0.08
N LYS A 19 -22.66 -6.25 1.24
CA LYS A 19 -22.16 -4.87 1.26
C LYS A 19 -20.79 -4.93 0.60
N PRO A 20 -20.53 -4.16 -0.47
CA PRO A 20 -19.17 -4.07 -1.01
C PRO A 20 -18.28 -3.55 0.12
N ALA A 21 -17.38 -4.40 0.62
CA ALA A 21 -16.43 -3.98 1.64
C ALA A 21 -15.22 -3.42 0.90
N ILE A 22 -15.41 -2.24 0.31
CA ILE A 22 -14.28 -1.35 0.06
C ILE A 22 -13.66 -1.12 1.43
N ALA A 23 -12.34 -1.24 1.55
CA ALA A 23 -11.68 -0.96 2.82
C ALA A 23 -12.18 0.37 3.38
N LYS A 24 -12.81 0.29 4.55
CA LYS A 24 -13.62 1.36 5.09
C LYS A 24 -12.70 2.38 5.72
N VAL A 25 -12.76 3.63 5.27
CA VAL A 25 -12.20 4.74 6.03
C VAL A 25 -13.00 4.88 7.31
N VAL A 26 -12.36 4.63 8.45
CA VAL A 26 -12.99 4.70 9.77
C VAL A 26 -12.61 5.96 10.53
N ALA A 27 -11.50 6.60 10.18
CA ALA A 27 -11.14 7.93 10.68
C ALA A 27 -10.19 8.65 9.71
N VAL A 28 -10.28 9.98 9.71
CA VAL A 28 -9.28 10.87 9.12
C VAL A 28 -8.81 11.79 10.23
N GLN A 29 -7.54 11.71 10.58
CA GLN A 29 -6.90 12.56 11.58
C GLN A 29 -6.05 13.60 10.83
N LEU A 30 -6.29 14.88 11.08
CA LEU A 30 -5.45 15.96 10.58
C LEU A 30 -4.39 16.28 11.63
N ASP A 31 -3.12 16.10 11.26
CA ASP A 31 -1.97 16.28 12.15
C ASP A 31 -1.31 17.64 11.96
N GLU A 32 -1.38 18.19 10.75
CA GLU A 32 -0.74 19.44 10.39
C GLU A 32 -1.59 20.23 9.41
N HIS A 33 -1.77 21.51 9.72
CA HIS A 33 -2.42 22.50 8.89
C HIS A 33 -1.63 23.81 8.96
N LYS A 34 -0.99 24.21 7.86
CA LYS A 34 -0.17 25.42 7.82
C LYS A 34 -0.07 26.00 6.40
N PRO A 35 0.28 27.29 6.25
CA PRO A 35 0.62 27.83 4.94
C PRO A 35 1.79 27.08 4.30
N TRP A 36 1.72 26.86 2.99
CA TRP A 36 2.83 26.37 2.18
C TRP A 36 3.68 27.55 1.69
N LEU A 37 4.98 27.32 1.43
CA LEU A 37 5.93 28.34 0.95
C LEU A 37 5.95 29.61 1.82
N ASP A 38 5.81 29.47 3.15
CA ASP A 38 5.69 30.59 4.09
C ASP A 38 4.55 31.58 3.75
N GLY A 39 3.49 31.10 3.09
CA GLY A 39 2.32 31.90 2.71
C GLY A 39 2.50 32.73 1.44
N LYS A 40 3.55 32.49 0.66
CA LYS A 40 3.76 33.17 -0.63
C LYS A 40 2.60 32.87 -1.59
N VAL A 41 2.24 33.90 -2.36
CA VAL A 41 1.23 33.80 -3.42
C VAL A 41 1.80 33.06 -4.62
N VAL A 42 1.06 32.09 -5.14
CA VAL A 42 1.40 31.31 -6.32
C VAL A 42 0.44 31.67 -7.46
N GLY A 43 0.79 32.74 -8.19
CA GLY A 43 -0.03 33.25 -9.30
C GLY A 43 -1.46 33.62 -8.89
N PRO A 44 -2.43 33.54 -9.83
CA PRO A 44 -3.83 33.89 -9.57
C PRO A 44 -4.50 33.04 -8.48
N ALA A 45 -4.05 31.80 -8.30
CA ALA A 45 -4.57 30.86 -7.31
C ALA A 45 -4.40 31.32 -5.85
N GLY A 46 -3.50 32.28 -5.59
CA GLY A 46 -3.24 32.79 -4.24
C GLY A 46 -2.23 31.94 -3.48
N ALA A 47 -2.21 32.10 -2.16
CA ALA A 47 -1.38 31.27 -1.29
C ALA A 47 -1.99 29.87 -1.13
N TYR A 48 -1.13 28.90 -0.89
CA TYR A 48 -1.49 27.50 -0.69
C TYR A 48 -1.32 27.09 0.77
N GLU A 49 -2.02 26.04 1.18
CA GLU A 49 -1.88 25.40 2.49
C GLU A 49 -1.51 23.93 2.36
N ILE A 50 -0.82 23.46 3.38
CA ILE A 50 -0.53 22.06 3.66
C ILE A 50 -1.61 21.54 4.59
N LEU A 51 -2.22 20.42 4.21
CA LEU A 51 -3.00 19.57 5.11
C LEU A 51 -2.37 18.18 5.11
N ARG A 52 -1.83 17.75 6.25
CA ARG A 52 -1.18 16.44 6.38
C ARG A 52 -1.74 15.71 7.57
N GLY A 53 -1.90 14.40 7.43
CA GLY A 53 -2.49 13.61 8.50
C GLY A 53 -2.46 12.12 8.23
N THR A 54 -3.27 11.39 8.97
CA THR A 54 -3.36 9.94 8.92
C THR A 54 -4.79 9.50 8.65
N VAL A 55 -4.99 8.65 7.65
CA VAL A 55 -6.25 7.94 7.42
C VAL A 55 -6.16 6.56 8.08
N ARG A 56 -7.20 6.17 8.81
CA ARG A 56 -7.35 4.83 9.40
C ARG A 56 -8.40 4.05 8.64
N TYR A 57 -8.09 2.78 8.37
CA TYR A 57 -8.88 1.89 7.55
C TYR A 57 -9.19 0.59 8.28
N GLU A 58 -10.30 -0.02 7.91
CA GLU A 58 -10.67 -1.38 8.29
C GLU A 58 -11.06 -2.20 7.07
N LEU A 59 -10.62 -3.45 7.00
CA LEU A 59 -10.97 -4.41 5.96
C LEU A 59 -11.47 -5.72 6.57
N ASP A 60 -12.65 -6.18 6.16
CA ASP A 60 -13.13 -7.51 6.52
C ASP A 60 -12.32 -8.57 5.73
N PRO A 61 -11.53 -9.43 6.39
CA PRO A 61 -10.69 -10.42 5.71
C PRO A 61 -11.49 -11.50 4.96
N ASN A 62 -12.81 -11.59 5.18
CA ASN A 62 -13.69 -12.54 4.52
C ASN A 62 -14.47 -11.91 3.35
N SER A 63 -14.30 -10.62 3.08
CA SER A 63 -14.99 -9.96 1.98
C SER A 63 -14.48 -10.43 0.62
N ALA A 64 -15.31 -10.23 -0.42
CA ALA A 64 -14.93 -10.55 -1.79
C ALA A 64 -13.75 -9.68 -2.27
N GLU A 65 -13.67 -8.43 -1.82
CA GLU A 65 -12.61 -7.49 -2.15
C GLU A 65 -11.28 -7.88 -1.48
N ALA A 66 -11.34 -8.36 -0.24
CA ALA A 66 -10.17 -8.84 0.49
C ALA A 66 -9.55 -10.10 -0.14
N ALA A 67 -10.30 -10.85 -0.94
CA ALA A 67 -9.83 -12.10 -1.55
C ALA A 67 -8.59 -11.93 -2.46
N GLN A 68 -8.33 -10.71 -2.97
CA GLN A 68 -7.14 -10.40 -3.76
C GLN A 68 -5.90 -10.07 -2.91
N VAL A 69 -6.08 -9.85 -1.61
CA VAL A 69 -4.98 -9.56 -0.68
C VAL A 69 -4.44 -10.87 -0.14
N THR A 70 -3.26 -11.24 -0.61
CA THR A 70 -2.54 -12.43 -0.13
C THR A 70 -2.39 -12.38 1.39
N ASP A 71 -2.61 -13.53 2.04
CA ASP A 71 -2.46 -13.72 3.49
C ASP A 71 -3.36 -12.84 4.37
N ILE A 72 -4.39 -12.19 3.81
CA ILE A 72 -5.28 -11.30 4.59
C ILE A 72 -5.94 -12.03 5.77
N ARG A 73 -6.25 -13.31 5.61
CA ARG A 73 -6.84 -14.17 6.67
C ARG A 73 -5.87 -14.52 7.79
N LEU A 74 -4.57 -14.30 7.60
CA LEU A 74 -3.54 -14.48 8.63
C LEU A 74 -3.32 -13.21 9.46
N ALA A 75 -3.82 -12.06 9.00
CA ALA A 75 -3.67 -10.79 9.69
C ALA A 75 -4.49 -10.78 11.00
N PRO A 76 -3.98 -10.14 12.07
CA PRO A 76 -4.78 -9.91 13.27
C PRO A 76 -6.01 -9.04 12.94
N VAL A 77 -7.11 -9.32 13.64
CA VAL A 77 -8.37 -8.59 13.53
C VAL A 77 -8.74 -7.92 14.84
N ASN A 78 -9.45 -6.79 14.75
CA ASN A 78 -10.01 -6.10 15.90
C ASN A 78 -11.27 -6.80 16.44
N ALA A 79 -11.88 -6.25 17.50
CA ALA A 79 -13.09 -6.80 18.10
C ALA A 79 -14.32 -6.85 17.17
N ARG A 80 -14.29 -6.13 16.04
CA ARG A 80 -15.33 -6.18 15.00
C ARG A 80 -15.04 -7.25 13.94
N GLY A 81 -13.91 -7.96 14.02
CA GLY A 81 -13.49 -8.95 13.03
C GLY A 81 -12.78 -8.36 11.82
N ASN A 82 -12.42 -7.07 11.83
CA ASN A 82 -11.75 -6.41 10.71
C ASN A 82 -10.24 -6.28 10.93
N VAL A 83 -9.47 -6.35 9.85
CA VAL A 83 -8.05 -6.00 9.81
C VAL A 83 -7.89 -4.49 9.83
N GLU A 84 -7.14 -3.96 10.80
CA GLU A 84 -6.88 -2.53 10.94
C GLU A 84 -5.55 -2.16 10.27
N TYR A 85 -5.55 -1.05 9.52
CA TYR A 85 -4.34 -0.48 8.94
C TYR A 85 -4.49 1.03 8.75
N SER A 86 -3.40 1.75 8.52
CA SER A 86 -3.43 3.20 8.36
C SER A 86 -2.40 3.69 7.34
N GLY A 87 -2.59 4.90 6.83
CA GLY A 87 -1.66 5.52 5.91
C GLY A 87 -1.66 7.05 6.04
N PRO A 88 -0.53 7.71 5.78
CA PRO A 88 -0.49 9.16 5.75
C PRO A 88 -1.19 9.69 4.50
N PHE A 89 -1.64 10.94 4.58
CA PHE A 89 -2.01 11.73 3.42
C PHE A 89 -1.34 13.11 3.50
N LEU A 90 -1.11 13.73 2.35
CA LEU A 90 -0.66 15.10 2.21
C LEU A 90 -1.51 15.77 1.13
N LEU A 91 -2.06 16.95 1.40
CA LEU A 91 -2.69 17.81 0.41
C LEU A 91 -1.96 19.15 0.34
N LEU A 92 -1.79 19.65 -0.88
CA LEU A 92 -1.48 21.04 -1.18
C LEU A 92 -2.65 21.63 -1.95
N ARG A 93 -3.35 22.62 -1.38
CA ARG A 93 -4.48 23.28 -2.04
C ARG A 93 -4.45 24.79 -1.84
N PRO A 94 -5.13 25.58 -2.71
CA PRO A 94 -5.32 27.01 -2.45
C PRO A 94 -6.01 27.24 -1.10
N ILE A 95 -5.55 28.25 -0.35
CA ILE A 95 -6.20 28.67 0.90
C ILE A 95 -7.60 29.21 0.61
N ASP A 96 -7.71 30.04 -0.43
CA ASP A 96 -9.00 30.51 -0.94
C ASP A 96 -9.58 29.46 -1.88
N SER A 97 -10.55 28.69 -1.39
CA SER A 97 -11.20 27.62 -2.17
C SER A 97 -11.88 28.13 -3.45
N ALA A 98 -12.29 29.41 -3.49
CA ALA A 98 -12.88 30.00 -4.69
C ALA A 98 -11.85 30.17 -5.83
N ARG A 99 -10.56 30.11 -5.52
CA ARG A 99 -9.45 30.15 -6.49
C ARG A 99 -8.95 28.77 -6.90
N SER A 100 -9.55 27.71 -6.39
CA SER A 100 -9.30 26.37 -6.91
C SER A 100 -9.96 26.18 -8.27
N ASN A 101 -9.31 25.45 -9.17
CA ASN A 101 -9.91 25.05 -10.45
C ASN A 101 -10.78 23.79 -10.34
N GLY A 102 -10.99 23.26 -9.12
CA GLY A 102 -11.78 22.05 -8.90
C GLY A 102 -11.08 20.74 -9.31
N ALA A 103 -9.87 20.79 -9.86
CA ALA A 103 -9.08 19.61 -10.20
C ALA A 103 -8.19 19.19 -9.02
N THR A 104 -8.13 17.89 -8.77
CA THR A 104 -7.18 17.28 -7.84
C THR A 104 -6.30 16.27 -8.58
N LEU A 105 -4.99 16.46 -8.50
CA LEU A 105 -4.02 15.46 -8.92
C LEU A 105 -3.70 14.58 -7.72
N ILE A 106 -4.01 13.29 -7.84
CA ILE A 106 -3.68 12.29 -6.82
C ILE A 106 -2.45 11.51 -7.31
N GLU A 107 -1.37 11.57 -6.53
CA GLU A 107 -0.19 10.76 -6.75
C GLU A 107 -0.16 9.56 -5.80
N ILE A 108 0.24 8.41 -6.36
CA ILE A 108 0.56 7.20 -5.61
C ILE A 108 2.09 7.14 -5.45
N PRO A 109 2.64 7.48 -4.27
CA PRO A 109 4.08 7.58 -4.07
C PRO A 109 4.78 6.25 -4.29
N ASN A 110 5.89 6.29 -5.01
CA ASN A 110 6.70 5.11 -5.27
C ASN A 110 7.68 4.89 -4.11
N ARG A 111 7.49 3.85 -3.30
CA ARG A 111 8.28 3.61 -2.06
C ARG A 111 8.28 4.81 -1.11
N GLY A 112 7.16 5.53 -1.05
CA GLY A 112 7.01 6.72 -0.21
C GLY A 112 7.75 7.96 -0.73
N MET A 113 8.29 7.90 -1.94
CA MET A 113 8.89 9.05 -2.61
C MET A 113 7.89 9.68 -3.56
N ASP A 114 7.81 11.01 -3.51
CA ASP A 114 7.15 11.83 -4.51
C ASP A 114 7.79 11.60 -5.89
N GLN A 115 6.98 11.68 -6.95
CA GLN A 115 7.37 11.56 -8.35
C GLN A 115 6.97 12.80 -9.17
N THR A 116 6.19 13.73 -8.60
CA THR A 116 5.74 14.92 -9.32
C THR A 116 6.67 16.11 -9.16
N ASN A 117 7.51 16.19 -8.12
CA ASN A 117 8.61 17.13 -8.03
C ASN A 117 9.71 16.75 -9.04
N GLY A 118 10.20 17.73 -9.79
CA GLY A 118 11.05 17.56 -10.98
C GLY A 118 10.27 17.31 -12.27
N ALA A 119 9.10 16.68 -12.20
CA ALA A 119 8.27 16.35 -13.37
C ALA A 119 7.22 17.42 -13.70
N LEU A 120 6.42 17.85 -12.71
CA LEU A 120 5.31 18.80 -12.85
C LEU A 120 5.57 20.16 -12.21
N PHE A 121 6.39 20.19 -11.15
CA PHE A 121 6.86 21.39 -10.49
C PHE A 121 8.29 21.17 -9.98
N GLU A 122 8.96 22.19 -9.47
CA GLU A 122 10.28 22.04 -8.87
C GLU A 122 10.36 22.73 -7.52
N SER A 123 10.79 22.01 -6.49
CA SER A 123 11.12 22.61 -5.19
C SER A 123 12.24 21.82 -4.52
N LYS A 124 13.28 22.50 -4.06
CA LYS A 124 14.50 21.87 -3.58
C LYS A 124 14.30 21.10 -2.28
N ASP A 125 13.48 21.63 -1.38
CA ASP A 125 13.28 21.13 -0.02
C ASP A 125 11.89 20.49 0.16
N PHE A 126 11.32 19.95 -0.92
CA PHE A 126 10.03 19.26 -0.86
C PHE A 126 10.21 17.75 -0.70
N GLU A 127 9.75 17.23 0.43
CA GLU A 127 9.60 15.80 0.69
C GLU A 127 8.23 15.54 1.31
N LEU A 128 7.60 14.39 1.03
CA LEU A 128 6.25 14.08 1.55
C LEU A 128 6.19 14.03 3.07
N VAL A 129 7.25 13.53 3.71
CA VAL A 129 7.34 13.40 5.17
C VAL A 129 7.63 14.74 5.85
N THR A 130 8.26 15.66 5.15
CA THR A 130 8.63 17.01 5.61
C THR A 130 8.41 18.03 4.48
N PRO A 131 7.15 18.43 4.20
CA PRO A 131 6.81 19.29 3.06
C PRO A 131 7.13 20.77 3.32
N ASN A 132 8.37 21.07 3.71
CA ASN A 132 8.83 22.37 4.20
C ASN A 132 9.46 23.26 3.12
N ALA A 133 9.12 22.99 1.86
CA ALA A 133 9.51 23.80 0.72
C ALA A 133 9.26 25.29 0.94
N LYS A 134 10.22 26.12 0.52
CA LYS A 134 10.18 27.60 0.64
C LYS A 134 10.17 28.31 -0.70
N ASP A 135 10.52 27.58 -1.75
CA ASP A 135 10.62 28.03 -3.13
C ASP A 135 9.89 27.05 -4.05
N LEU A 136 9.41 27.58 -5.18
CA LEU A 136 8.68 26.83 -6.18
C LEU A 136 9.06 27.33 -7.57
N GLY A 137 9.62 26.44 -8.37
CA GLY A 137 9.83 26.55 -9.80
C GLY A 137 8.78 25.78 -10.59
N ARG A 138 8.65 26.10 -11.88
CA ARG A 138 7.64 25.49 -12.79
C ARG A 138 6.22 25.47 -12.18
N ALA A 139 5.82 26.57 -11.57
CA ALA A 139 4.60 26.67 -10.77
C ALA A 139 3.28 26.58 -11.56
N GLY A 140 3.31 26.46 -12.89
CA GLY A 140 2.13 26.65 -13.76
C GLY A 140 0.91 25.78 -13.41
N ILE A 141 1.09 24.60 -12.81
CA ILE A 141 -0.03 23.78 -12.34
C ILE A 141 -0.68 24.33 -11.06
N PHE A 142 0.11 24.90 -10.16
CA PHE A 142 -0.36 25.58 -8.95
C PHE A 142 -0.93 26.97 -9.24
N GLU A 143 -0.36 27.71 -10.19
CA GLU A 143 -0.91 28.99 -10.64
C GLU A 143 -2.35 28.86 -11.18
N ARG A 144 -2.69 27.67 -11.69
CA ARG A 144 -4.04 27.31 -12.14
C ARG A 144 -4.99 26.90 -11.02
N GLY A 145 -4.58 26.87 -9.75
CA GLY A 145 -5.46 26.52 -8.62
C GLY A 145 -5.68 25.01 -8.44
N THR A 146 -4.80 24.18 -8.98
CA THR A 146 -4.88 22.71 -8.87
C THR A 146 -4.55 22.28 -7.44
N THR A 147 -5.31 21.33 -6.89
CA THR A 147 -4.97 20.64 -5.64
C THR A 147 -4.06 19.45 -5.94
N PHE A 148 -3.01 19.26 -5.16
CA PHE A 148 -2.24 18.01 -5.16
C PHE A 148 -2.57 17.21 -3.93
N ALA A 149 -2.63 15.88 -4.08
CA ALA A 149 -2.86 14.95 -3.00
C ALA A 149 -1.93 13.75 -3.15
N TRP A 150 -1.31 13.33 -2.05
CA TRP A 150 -0.55 12.09 -1.94
C TRP A 150 -1.19 11.22 -0.88
N VAL A 151 -1.27 9.92 -1.13
CA VAL A 151 -1.79 8.93 -0.19
C VAL A 151 -0.79 7.80 0.00
N GLY A 152 -0.55 7.41 1.25
CA GLY A 152 0.29 6.26 1.55
C GLY A 152 -0.29 5.01 0.91
N TRP A 153 0.50 4.33 0.08
CA TRP A 153 0.06 3.18 -0.70
C TRP A 153 0.88 1.93 -0.39
N GLN A 154 2.20 2.10 -0.27
CA GLN A 154 3.10 0.98 -0.10
C GLN A 154 3.27 0.66 1.38
N GLY A 155 2.98 -0.58 1.77
CA GLY A 155 3.38 -1.10 3.08
C GLY A 155 4.87 -1.46 3.13
N ARG A 156 5.34 -1.86 4.31
CA ARG A 156 6.71 -2.36 4.54
C ARG A 156 7.81 -1.33 4.26
N LEU A 157 7.46 -0.07 4.48
CA LEU A 157 8.40 1.03 4.57
C LEU A 157 8.84 1.21 6.03
N LYS A 158 9.89 1.98 6.26
CA LYS A 158 10.30 2.37 7.62
C LYS A 158 9.22 3.25 8.24
N ALA A 159 9.15 3.29 9.57
CA ALA A 159 8.14 4.06 10.30
C ALA A 159 8.13 5.57 9.97
N ASN A 160 9.26 6.11 9.51
CA ASN A 160 9.43 7.52 9.13
C ASN A 160 9.31 7.77 7.61
N GLU A 161 8.81 6.81 6.83
CA GLU A 161 8.59 6.94 5.39
C GLU A 161 7.09 7.10 5.10
N PHE A 162 6.74 7.69 3.94
CA PHE A 162 5.35 7.95 3.56
C PHE A 162 4.68 6.67 3.01
N GLY A 163 4.20 5.80 3.89
CA GLY A 163 3.66 4.49 3.52
C GLY A 163 2.54 3.97 4.43
N LEU A 164 1.95 2.85 4.04
CA LEU A 164 0.95 2.18 4.87
C LEU A 164 1.61 1.51 6.08
N ALA A 165 1.04 1.74 7.26
CA ALA A 165 1.23 0.91 8.43
C ALA A 165 0.21 -0.25 8.35
N VAL A 166 0.71 -1.44 8.01
CA VAL A 166 -0.10 -2.66 7.87
C VAL A 166 0.30 -3.69 8.93
N PRO A 167 -0.64 -4.51 9.42
CA PRO A 167 -0.32 -5.54 10.38
C PRO A 167 0.40 -6.71 9.70
N ILE A 168 1.11 -7.50 10.52
CA ILE A 168 1.84 -8.68 10.05
C ILE A 168 0.99 -9.92 10.34
N GLY A 169 0.59 -10.62 9.28
CA GLY A 169 0.04 -11.96 9.38
C GLY A 169 1.15 -12.99 9.64
N ARG A 170 0.89 -13.97 10.52
CA ARG A 170 1.85 -15.04 10.83
C ARG A 170 1.29 -16.38 10.38
N GLY A 171 2.11 -17.16 9.69
CA GLY A 171 1.75 -18.49 9.22
C GLY A 171 2.95 -19.28 8.74
N THR A 172 2.72 -20.56 8.46
CA THR A 172 3.67 -21.43 7.78
C THR A 172 3.03 -21.91 6.49
N GLY A 173 3.76 -21.83 5.38
CA GLY A 173 3.24 -22.21 4.08
C GLY A 173 4.36 -22.31 3.05
N MET A 174 3.97 -22.68 1.83
CA MET A 174 4.89 -22.66 0.70
C MET A 174 5.20 -21.21 0.33
N ALA A 175 6.47 -20.84 0.35
CA ALA A 175 6.94 -19.54 -0.12
C ALA A 175 7.53 -19.68 -1.52
N ARG A 176 7.26 -18.68 -2.37
CA ARG A 176 7.88 -18.52 -3.69
C ARG A 176 8.56 -17.16 -3.75
N ALA A 177 9.77 -17.13 -4.30
CA ALA A 177 10.43 -15.90 -4.70
C ALA A 177 10.96 -16.07 -6.12
N ASP A 178 10.66 -15.09 -6.96
CA ASP A 178 11.18 -15.00 -8.32
C ASP A 178 12.23 -13.88 -8.34
N TYR A 179 13.43 -14.20 -8.82
CA TYR A 179 14.51 -13.24 -8.97
C TYR A 179 14.73 -12.96 -10.45
N ASN A 180 14.66 -11.68 -10.82
CA ASN A 180 15.00 -11.23 -12.15
C ASN A 180 16.22 -10.32 -12.07
N TRP A 181 17.19 -10.58 -12.94
CA TRP A 181 18.48 -9.94 -12.88
C TRP A 181 18.77 -9.23 -14.20
N PHE A 182 18.18 -8.04 -14.35
CA PHE A 182 18.47 -7.16 -15.48
C PHE A 182 19.71 -6.30 -15.17
N ARG A 183 20.75 -6.43 -16.00
CA ARG A 183 21.96 -5.55 -16.10
C ARG A 183 23.08 -5.70 -15.07
N LYS A 184 22.99 -6.53 -14.03
CA LYS A 184 24.14 -6.87 -13.17
C LYS A 184 24.47 -8.37 -13.28
N ALA A 185 25.61 -8.85 -12.79
CA ALA A 185 25.80 -10.29 -12.59
C ALA A 185 25.10 -10.70 -11.29
N MET A 186 24.58 -11.94 -11.22
CA MET A 186 24.12 -12.47 -9.92
C MET A 186 25.26 -12.39 -8.90
N PRO A 187 24.97 -12.14 -7.61
CA PRO A 187 26.00 -12.14 -6.58
C PRO A 187 26.67 -13.52 -6.55
N ALA A 188 27.99 -13.54 -6.38
CA ALA A 188 28.74 -14.80 -6.29
C ALA A 188 28.28 -15.68 -5.12
N GLU A 189 27.71 -15.06 -4.08
CA GLU A 189 27.17 -15.74 -2.89
C GLU A 189 25.74 -16.29 -3.09
N GLY A 190 25.13 -16.04 -4.24
CA GLY A 190 23.75 -16.41 -4.54
C GLY A 190 22.73 -15.38 -4.04
N VAL A 191 21.49 -15.82 -3.86
CA VAL A 191 20.38 -14.95 -3.44
C VAL A 191 19.65 -15.58 -2.27
N SER A 192 19.29 -14.78 -1.27
CA SER A 192 18.62 -15.24 -0.05
C SER A 192 17.14 -14.82 -0.02
N LEU A 193 16.25 -15.73 0.40
CA LEU A 193 14.86 -15.38 0.72
C LEU A 193 14.75 -14.34 1.86
N ARG A 194 15.82 -14.16 2.64
CA ARG A 194 15.88 -13.10 3.64
C ARG A 194 16.06 -11.71 3.02
N ASP A 195 16.65 -11.63 1.82
CA ASP A 195 16.85 -10.35 1.13
C ASP A 195 15.51 -9.76 0.67
N VAL A 196 14.51 -10.61 0.48
CA VAL A 196 13.13 -10.17 0.27
C VAL A 196 12.37 -9.95 1.59
N GLY A 197 12.92 -10.31 2.75
CA GLY A 197 12.38 -9.90 4.06
C GLY A 197 11.05 -10.53 4.51
N PHE A 198 10.51 -11.52 3.79
CA PHE A 198 9.15 -12.04 4.07
C PHE A 198 9.09 -13.51 4.49
N TYR A 199 10.08 -14.31 4.11
CA TYR A 199 10.04 -15.74 4.33
C TYR A 199 11.37 -16.25 4.85
N CYS A 200 11.29 -17.18 5.76
CA CYS A 200 12.43 -17.97 6.19
C CYS A 200 12.01 -19.43 6.22
N ALA A 201 13.01 -20.30 6.10
CA ALA A 201 12.77 -21.73 6.10
C ALA A 201 12.22 -22.14 7.47
N ALA A 202 10.98 -22.63 7.50
CA ALA A 202 10.40 -23.25 8.68
C ALA A 202 11.13 -24.56 9.05
N ASP A 203 11.75 -25.22 8.06
CA ASP A 203 12.60 -26.40 8.24
C ASP A 203 13.78 -26.35 7.26
N THR A 204 15.00 -26.55 7.75
CA THR A 204 16.22 -26.59 6.92
C THR A 204 16.35 -27.87 6.12
N ARG A 205 15.57 -28.90 6.42
CA ARG A 205 15.57 -30.20 5.73
C ARG A 205 14.54 -30.32 4.62
N GLN A 206 13.76 -29.27 4.31
CA GLN A 206 12.65 -29.32 3.34
C GLN A 206 13.03 -29.96 2.00
N THR A 207 12.73 -31.24 1.79
CA THR A 207 13.13 -31.97 0.57
C THR A 207 12.36 -31.54 -0.67
N GLY A 208 11.22 -30.86 -0.51
CA GLY A 208 10.35 -30.38 -1.60
C GLY A 208 10.74 -29.03 -2.21
N SER A 209 11.84 -28.40 -1.81
CA SER A 209 12.28 -27.13 -2.41
C SER A 209 12.72 -27.32 -3.87
N ARG A 210 12.16 -26.56 -4.80
CA ARG A 210 12.51 -26.60 -6.22
C ARG A 210 13.01 -25.24 -6.69
N LEU A 211 14.15 -25.22 -7.38
CA LEU A 211 14.62 -24.07 -8.14
C LEU A 211 14.22 -24.26 -9.61
N VAL A 212 13.58 -23.25 -10.19
CA VAL A 212 13.23 -23.24 -11.61
C VAL A 212 13.88 -22.07 -12.31
N ARG A 213 14.30 -22.28 -13.57
CA ARG A 213 14.68 -21.20 -14.48
C ARG A 213 13.50 -20.88 -15.36
N LYS A 214 13.11 -19.61 -15.38
CA LYS A 214 12.06 -19.07 -16.25
C LYS A 214 12.69 -18.16 -17.29
N THR A 215 12.15 -18.16 -18.50
CA THR A 215 12.55 -17.29 -19.61
C THR A 215 11.63 -16.07 -19.76
N SER A 216 10.44 -16.11 -19.15
CA SER A 216 9.49 -15.00 -19.05
C SER A 216 8.69 -15.07 -17.73
N PHE A 217 7.82 -14.09 -17.48
CA PHE A 217 6.96 -14.10 -16.28
C PHE A 217 5.93 -15.23 -16.29
N ASP A 218 5.42 -15.60 -17.46
CA ASP A 218 4.37 -16.63 -17.60
C ASP A 218 4.94 -18.04 -17.86
N ASP A 219 6.25 -18.17 -18.10
CA ASP A 219 6.91 -19.46 -18.26
C ASP A 219 6.78 -20.30 -16.97
N PRO A 220 6.22 -21.53 -17.02
CA PRO A 220 6.14 -22.40 -15.83
C PRO A 220 7.52 -22.80 -15.27
N GLY A 221 8.58 -22.67 -16.07
CA GLY A 221 9.96 -22.81 -15.68
C GLY A 221 10.49 -24.25 -15.71
N THR A 222 11.73 -24.41 -16.16
CA THR A 222 12.45 -25.69 -16.16
C THR A 222 13.10 -25.91 -14.79
N ALA A 223 12.89 -27.08 -14.18
CA ALA A 223 13.57 -27.45 -12.94
C ALA A 223 15.10 -27.49 -13.15
N LEU A 224 15.84 -26.87 -12.23
CA LEU A 224 17.29 -26.98 -12.19
C LEU A 224 17.72 -28.15 -11.30
N PRO A 225 18.94 -28.70 -11.48
CA PRO A 225 19.44 -29.80 -10.66
C PRO A 225 19.39 -29.52 -9.15
N PRO A 226 19.17 -30.54 -8.31
CA PRO A 226 19.31 -30.43 -6.87
C PRO A 226 20.71 -29.94 -6.45
N GLY A 227 20.82 -29.38 -5.24
CA GLY A 227 22.11 -28.91 -4.69
C GLY A 227 22.50 -27.47 -5.05
N LEU A 228 21.74 -26.81 -5.94
CA LEU A 228 21.91 -25.38 -6.26
C LEU A 228 21.28 -24.43 -5.22
N THR A 229 20.71 -24.96 -4.14
CA THR A 229 20.14 -24.18 -3.04
C THR A 229 20.77 -24.60 -1.72
N ARG A 230 21.04 -23.64 -0.84
CA ARG A 230 21.46 -23.88 0.55
C ARG A 230 20.37 -23.34 1.48
N LYS A 231 20.08 -24.08 2.55
CA LYS A 231 19.06 -23.71 3.55
C LYS A 231 19.76 -23.39 4.86
N ARG A 232 19.38 -22.28 5.49
CA ARG A 232 19.84 -21.89 6.82
C ARG A 232 18.64 -21.54 7.70
N ALA A 233 18.62 -22.07 8.92
CA ALA A 233 17.66 -21.71 9.96
C ALA A 233 18.19 -20.49 10.72
N GLU A 234 18.37 -19.37 10.02
CA GLU A 234 18.66 -18.11 10.70
C GLU A 234 17.33 -17.46 11.07
N THR A 235 17.21 -16.97 12.30
CA THR A 235 15.95 -16.54 12.93
C THR A 235 15.16 -15.56 12.06
N CYS A 236 13.85 -15.79 11.97
CA CYS A 236 12.90 -15.08 11.13
C CYS A 236 12.63 -13.59 11.43
N LEU A 237 13.43 -12.97 12.29
CA LEU A 237 13.22 -11.58 12.68
C LEU A 237 14.53 -10.80 12.51
N PRO A 238 14.56 -9.72 11.70
CA PRO A 238 15.49 -8.64 11.96
C PRO A 238 15.26 -8.12 13.38
N ALA A 239 16.33 -7.82 14.12
CA ALA A 239 16.25 -7.31 15.49
C ALA A 239 15.39 -6.03 15.62
N ALA A 240 15.18 -5.29 14.53
CA ALA A 240 14.40 -4.04 14.47
C ALA A 240 12.87 -4.21 14.56
N GLN A 241 12.33 -5.43 14.51
CA GLN A 241 10.87 -5.70 14.59
C GLN A 241 10.45 -6.36 15.93
N ARG A 242 11.27 -6.22 16.99
CA ARG A 242 10.98 -6.73 18.34
C ARG A 242 10.28 -5.73 19.26
N ARG A 243 9.53 -4.76 18.73
CA ARG A 243 8.72 -3.84 19.52
C ARG A 243 7.32 -3.75 18.96
#